data_AF-A0A9D3Q1E0-F1
#
_entry.id   AF-A0A9D3Q1E0-F1
#
_cell.length_a   1.000
_cell.length_b   1.000
_cell.length_c   1.000
_cell.angle_alpha   90.00
_cell.angle_beta   90.00
_cell.angle_gamma   90.00
#
_symmetry.space_group_name_H-M   'P 1'
#
loop_
_entity.id
_entity.type
_entity.pdbx_description
1 polymer ?
#
loop_
_entity_poly.entity_id
_entity_poly.type
_entity_poly.pdbx_seq_one_letter_code
_entity_poly.pdbx_strand_id
1 'polypeptide(L)'
;MNAINLPLSPIPFELDPEDTMLEENKVCTMVDPNSKNEPKLQELMKVLIDWINDVLVEVRIIVKDLAEDLYDGQVLQKLFDK
;
A
#
# COMPACT_ATOMS: atom_id res chain seq x y z
N MET A 1 30.65 26.22 -11.61
CA MET A 1 30.65 24.75 -11.80
C MET A 1 31.35 24.14 -10.60
N ASN A 2 30.60 23.49 -9.71
CA ASN A 2 31.09 22.43 -8.83
C ASN A 2 29.90 21.52 -8.58
N ALA A 3 30.00 20.31 -9.12
CA ALA A 3 29.02 19.25 -9.01
C ALA A 3 29.03 18.70 -7.58
N ILE A 4 27.86 18.59 -6.97
CA ILE A 4 27.66 17.75 -5.81
C ILE A 4 26.46 16.85 -6.13
N ASN A 5 26.77 15.73 -6.78
CA ASN A 5 25.91 14.56 -6.75
C ASN A 5 26.00 14.00 -5.32
N LEU A 6 24.99 14.24 -4.50
CA LEU A 6 24.75 13.45 -3.29
C LEU A 6 23.74 12.36 -3.66
N PRO A 7 24.06 11.07 -3.43
CA PRO A 7 23.18 9.97 -3.79
C PRO A 7 21.94 10.06 -2.91
N LEU A 8 20.77 9.97 -3.57
CA LEU A 8 19.44 9.66 -3.03
C LEU A 8 19.50 9.10 -1.60
N SER A 9 19.52 9.99 -0.61
CA SER A 9 19.08 9.64 0.73
C SER A 9 17.63 9.21 0.57
N PRO A 10 17.15 8.11 1.21
CA PRO A 10 15.73 7.91 1.31
C PRO A 10 15.20 9.19 1.93
N ILE A 11 14.35 9.91 1.21
CA ILE A 11 13.59 11.02 1.76
C ILE A 11 12.90 10.36 2.95
N PRO A 12 13.26 10.67 4.21
CA PRO A 12 12.41 10.28 5.32
C PRO A 12 11.06 10.85 4.92
N PHE A 13 9.99 10.07 4.92
CA PHE A 13 8.65 10.62 4.80
C PHE A 13 8.60 11.82 5.75
N GLU A 14 8.70 13.04 5.21
CA GLU A 14 8.54 14.28 5.96
C GLU A 14 7.05 14.32 6.24
N LEU A 15 6.65 13.59 7.28
CA LEU A 15 5.33 13.72 7.85
C LEU A 15 5.26 15.18 8.31
N ASP A 16 4.34 15.95 7.72
CA ASP A 16 4.09 17.30 8.19
C ASP A 16 3.77 17.20 9.68
N PRO A 17 4.34 18.06 10.56
CA PRO A 17 3.95 18.08 11.96
C PRO A 17 2.41 18.09 12.13
N GLU A 18 1.65 18.72 11.23
CA GLU A 18 0.18 18.65 11.22
C GLU A 18 -0.38 17.23 11.01
N ASP A 19 0.25 16.38 10.19
CA ASP A 19 -0.16 14.98 9.95
C ASP A 19 0.13 14.06 11.16
N THR A 20 0.99 14.50 12.08
CA THR A 20 1.32 13.77 13.34
C THR A 20 0.56 14.28 14.55
N MET A 21 -0.12 15.43 14.43
CA MET A 21 -0.89 16.03 15.51
C MET A 21 -2.22 15.30 15.69
N LEU A 22 -2.18 14.29 16.56
CA LEU A 22 -3.39 13.61 17.02
C LEU A 22 -4.20 14.55 17.92
N GLU A 23 -5.52 14.63 17.66
CA GLU A 23 -6.44 15.30 18.59
C GLU A 23 -6.33 14.70 19.99
N GLU A 24 -6.62 15.51 21.00
CA GLU A 24 -6.72 15.05 22.38
C GLU A 24 -7.67 13.83 22.44
N ASN A 25 -7.16 12.69 22.93
CA ASN A 25 -7.80 11.36 22.97
C ASN A 25 -7.70 10.47 21.71
N LYS A 26 -6.91 10.83 20.69
CA LYS A 26 -6.58 9.92 19.57
C LYS A 26 -5.25 9.20 19.81
N VAL A 27 -5.22 7.89 19.53
CA VAL A 27 -4.00 7.08 19.51
C VAL A 27 -3.82 6.58 18.08
N CYS A 28 -2.67 6.88 17.47
CA CYS A 28 -2.23 6.25 16.24
C CYS A 28 -1.14 5.25 16.59
N THR A 29 -1.33 3.98 16.26
CA THR A 29 -0.28 2.98 16.37
C THR A 29 0.44 2.92 15.04
N MET A 30 1.72 3.24 15.05
CA MET A 30 2.58 3.00 13.89
C MET A 30 2.62 1.50 13.64
N VAL A 31 2.22 1.07 12.44
CA VAL A 31 2.36 -0.32 12.02
C VAL A 31 3.86 -0.65 12.03
N ASP A 32 4.26 -1.71 12.73
CA ASP A 32 5.66 -2.14 12.74
C ASP A 32 6.09 -2.40 11.30
N PRO A 33 7.18 -1.77 10.80
CA PRO A 33 7.68 -1.98 9.45
C PRO A 33 7.91 -3.45 9.09
N ASN A 34 8.22 -4.29 10.09
CA ASN A 34 8.41 -5.73 9.93
C ASN A 34 7.11 -6.51 9.82
N SER A 35 5.95 -5.91 10.14
CA SER A 35 4.64 -6.56 10.02
C SER A 35 4.37 -7.06 8.59
N LYS A 36 4.94 -6.40 7.58
CA LYS A 36 4.86 -6.84 6.17
C LYS A 36 5.54 -8.20 5.90
N ASN A 37 6.45 -8.61 6.79
CA ASN A 37 7.13 -9.90 6.73
C ASN A 37 6.41 -10.98 7.55
N GLU A 38 5.31 -10.64 8.23
CA GLU A 38 4.54 -11.63 8.99
C GLU A 38 3.95 -12.67 8.01
N PRO A 39 4.21 -13.97 8.22
CA PRO A 39 3.83 -15.01 7.27
C PRO A 39 2.33 -15.07 7.07
N LYS A 40 1.53 -14.81 8.12
CA LYS A 40 0.07 -14.76 8.04
C LYS A 40 -0.43 -13.61 7.18
N LEU A 41 0.24 -12.46 7.24
CA LEU A 41 -0.13 -11.32 6.40
C LEU A 41 0.21 -11.59 4.94
N GLN A 42 1.39 -12.17 4.66
CA GLN A 42 1.77 -12.53 3.30
C GLN A 42 0.85 -13.58 2.69
N GLU A 43 0.45 -14.58 3.47
CA GLU A 43 -0.54 -15.58 3.06
C GLU A 43 -1.89 -14.92 2.74
N LEU A 44 -2.38 -14.04 3.62
CA LEU A 44 -3.61 -13.30 3.38
C LEU A 44 -3.53 -12.44 2.11
N MET A 45 -2.43 -11.72 1.92
CA MET A 45 -2.21 -10.91 0.70
C MET A 45 -2.27 -11.79 -0.54
N LYS A 46 -1.64 -12.96 -0.52
CA LYS A 46 -1.69 -13.91 -1.63
C LYS A 46 -3.11 -14.41 -1.91
N VAL A 47 -3.83 -14.84 -0.87
CA VAL A 47 -5.22 -15.34 -1.00
C VAL A 47 -6.13 -14.26 -1.60
N LEU A 48 -5.97 -13.01 -1.18
CA LEU A 48 -6.73 -11.89 -1.73
C LEU A 48 -6.38 -11.62 -3.19
N ILE A 49 -5.10 -11.64 -3.56
CA ILE A 49 -4.66 -11.50 -4.95
C ILE A 49 -5.26 -12.60 -5.82
N ASP A 50 -5.16 -13.86 -5.38
CA ASP A 50 -5.69 -15.01 -6.11
C ASP A 50 -7.21 -14.89 -6.30
N TRP A 51 -7.95 -14.53 -5.24
CA TRP A 51 -9.40 -14.33 -5.29
C TRP A 51 -9.80 -13.18 -6.25
N ILE A 52 -9.15 -12.02 -6.14
CA ILE A 52 -9.44 -10.87 -7.02
C ILE A 52 -9.16 -11.24 -8.48
N ASN A 53 -8.05 -11.95 -8.74
CA ASN A 53 -7.70 -12.40 -10.08
C ASN A 53 -8.72 -13.38 -10.64
N ASP A 54 -9.18 -14.35 -9.85
CA ASP A 54 -10.23 -15.29 -10.27
C ASP A 54 -11.53 -14.58 -10.61
N VAL A 55 -11.90 -13.54 -9.86
CA VAL A 55 -13.10 -12.74 -10.13
C VAL A 55 -12.91 -11.87 -11.37
N LEU A 56 -11.75 -11.26 -11.58
CA LEU A 56 -11.55 -10.27 -12.65
C LEU A 56 -10.93 -10.85 -13.95
N VAL A 57 -10.63 -12.15 -13.99
CA VAL A 57 -10.02 -12.80 -15.16
C VAL A 57 -10.85 -12.60 -16.44
N GLU A 58 -12.18 -12.58 -16.32
CA GLU A 58 -13.10 -12.42 -17.45
C GLU A 58 -12.98 -11.05 -18.13
N VAL A 59 -12.60 -10.02 -17.36
CA VAL A 59 -12.38 -8.65 -17.85
C VAL A 59 -10.90 -8.34 -18.10
N ARG A 60 -10.04 -9.37 -18.07
CA ARG A 60 -8.59 -9.29 -18.35
C ARG A 60 -7.82 -8.35 -17.43
N ILE A 61 -8.24 -8.22 -16.17
CA ILE A 61 -7.50 -7.50 -15.13
C ILE A 61 -6.67 -8.52 -14.34
N ILE A 62 -5.43 -8.16 -14.03
CA ILE A 62 -4.51 -8.97 -13.24
C ILE A 62 -3.89 -8.08 -12.16
N VAL A 63 -4.15 -8.42 -10.90
CA VAL A 63 -3.55 -7.83 -9.71
C VAL A 63 -2.30 -8.62 -9.32
N LYS A 64 -1.24 -7.90 -8.96
CA LYS A 64 0.05 -8.42 -8.52
C LYS A 64 0.48 -7.83 -7.17
N ASP A 65 0.09 -6.60 -6.88
CA ASP A 65 0.36 -5.92 -5.61
C ASP A 65 -0.90 -5.21 -5.13
N LEU A 66 -1.43 -5.61 -3.97
CA LEU A 66 -2.67 -5.03 -3.44
C LEU A 66 -2.53 -3.55 -3.07
N ALA A 67 -1.36 -3.09 -2.64
CA ALA A 67 -1.17 -1.70 -2.22
C ALA A 67 -1.14 -0.76 -3.42
N GLU A 68 -0.49 -1.19 -4.51
CA GLU A 68 -0.37 -0.39 -5.73
C GLU A 68 -1.61 -0.53 -6.62
N ASP A 69 -2.05 -1.77 -6.90
CA ASP A 69 -3.11 -2.01 -7.89
C ASP A 69 -4.50 -1.61 -7.37
N LEU A 70 -4.70 -1.50 -6.06
CA LEU A 70 -5.94 -0.99 -5.47
C LEU A 70 -5.89 0.50 -5.12
N TYR A 71 -4.73 1.16 -5.30
CA TYR A 71 -4.48 2.52 -4.80
C TYR A 71 -5.46 3.57 -5.36
N ASP A 72 -5.71 3.53 -6.66
CA ASP A 72 -6.59 4.48 -7.35
C ASP A 72 -8.08 4.11 -7.28
N GLY A 73 -8.41 2.94 -6.72
CA GLY A 73 -9.75 2.42 -6.60
C GLY A 73 -10.36 1.85 -7.89
N GLN A 74 -9.67 1.86 -9.03
CA GLN A 74 -10.21 1.37 -10.30
C GLN A 74 -10.52 -0.12 -10.26
N VAL A 75 -9.61 -0.93 -9.71
CA VAL A 75 -9.79 -2.38 -9.56
C VAL A 75 -10.98 -2.68 -8.63
N LEU A 76 -11.11 -1.92 -7.54
CA LEU A 76 -12.25 -2.04 -6.63
C LEU A 76 -13.58 -1.75 -7.34
N GLN A 77 -13.64 -0.70 -8.15
CA GLN A 77 -14.83 -0.39 -8.94
C GLN A 77 -15.24 -1.57 -9.84
N LYS A 78 -14.27 -2.20 -10.52
CA LYS A 78 -14.53 -3.36 -11.38
C LYS A 78 -14.99 -4.60 -10.61
N LEU A 79 -14.56 -4.77 -9.36
CA LEU A 79 -15.07 -5.83 -8.49
C LEU A 79 -16.53 -5.61 -8.10
N PHE A 80 -16.94 -4.37 -7.83
CA PHE A 80 -18.32 -4.05 -7.44
C PHE A 80 -19.31 -4.00 -8.62
N ASP A 81 -18.81 -3.75 -9.83
CA ASP A 81 -19.62 -3.77 -11.06
C ASP A 81 -20.04 -5.19 -11.50
N LYS A 82 -19.53 -6.24 -10.83
CA LYS A 82 -19.79 -7.65 -11.12
C LYS A 82 -20.88 -8.24 -10.24
#